data_AF-A0A5B0BMX0-F1
#
_entry.id   AF-A0A5B0BMX0-F1
#
_cell.length_a   1.000
_cell.length_b   1.000
_cell.length_c   1.000
_cell.angle_alpha   90.00
_cell.angle_beta   90.00
_cell.angle_gamma   90.00
#
_symmetry.space_group_name_H-M   'P 1'
#
loop_
_entity.id
_entity.type
_entity.pdbx_description
1 polymer ?
#
loop_
_entity_poly.entity_id
_entity_poly.type
_entity_poly.pdbx_seq_one_letter_code
_entity_poly.pdbx_strand_id
1 'polypeptide(L)'
;MARYYSNGFQNLKTIFGYYDPKSNGFVLPNSHVALEFQMGMPMAVANQLLSDVLFREAPLFGGTGSYIEKQKARLKNGEVCIEDVRADTLIRVKNCEISYRPTFLGGCSKVGRCDYFLLGDFTECLICEGAIIQPEKVGHAIEAMTEELTLYSYGSGEYQVANGDLERLLSFKARFIDKDV
;
A
#
# COMPACT_ATOMS: atom_id res chain seq x y z
N MET A 1 -25.28 1.83 20.83
CA MET A 1 -24.49 1.74 22.09
C MET A 1 -25.16 0.96 23.22
N ALA A 2 -26.29 0.25 23.02
CA ALA A 2 -27.06 -0.35 24.13
C ALA A 2 -26.81 -1.85 24.43
N ARG A 3 -26.02 -2.57 23.61
CA ARG A 3 -25.75 -4.02 23.79
C ARG A 3 -24.69 -4.34 24.86
N TYR A 4 -23.83 -3.38 25.21
CA TYR A 4 -22.81 -3.55 26.27
C TYR A 4 -23.40 -3.38 27.68
N TYR A 5 -24.63 -2.89 27.79
CA TYR A 5 -25.29 -2.52 29.05
C TYR A 5 -26.55 -3.34 29.35
N SER A 6 -26.77 -4.47 28.67
CA SER A 6 -27.92 -5.34 28.91
C SER A 6 -27.62 -6.46 29.92
N ASN A 7 -28.60 -6.85 30.72
CA ASN A 7 -28.51 -8.03 31.59
C ASN A 7 -28.12 -9.29 30.80
N GLY A 8 -27.15 -10.06 31.31
CA GLY A 8 -26.62 -11.26 30.64
C GLY A 8 -25.44 -10.99 29.68
N PHE A 9 -24.92 -9.76 29.62
CA PHE A 9 -23.74 -9.40 28.81
C PHE A 9 -22.51 -10.28 29.09
N GLN A 10 -22.39 -10.82 30.29
CA GLN A 10 -21.30 -11.70 30.73
C GLN A 10 -21.19 -13.00 29.90
N ASN A 11 -22.27 -13.39 29.20
CA ASN A 11 -22.33 -14.60 28.37
C ASN A 11 -21.92 -14.34 26.91
N LEU A 12 -21.71 -13.09 26.50
CA LEU A 12 -21.22 -12.74 25.16
C LEU A 12 -19.71 -12.83 25.13
N LYS A 13 -19.15 -13.56 24.15
CA LYS A 13 -17.72 -13.47 23.82
C LYS A 13 -17.44 -12.04 23.35
N THR A 14 -16.81 -11.24 24.19
CA THR A 14 -16.43 -9.88 23.82
C THR A 14 -15.22 -9.92 22.89
N ILE A 15 -15.07 -8.91 22.03
CA ILE A 15 -13.87 -8.72 21.19
C ILE A 15 -12.59 -8.57 22.05
N PHE A 16 -12.76 -8.29 23.35
CA PHE A 16 -11.66 -8.12 24.30
C PHE A 16 -11.37 -9.38 25.12
N GLY A 17 -12.03 -10.52 24.85
CA GLY A 17 -11.88 -11.75 25.63
C GLY A 17 -12.77 -11.80 26.88
N TYR A 18 -12.35 -12.57 27.89
CA TYR A 18 -13.00 -12.61 29.21
C TYR A 18 -12.01 -12.21 30.30
N TYR A 19 -12.51 -11.59 31.37
CA TYR A 19 -11.67 -11.22 32.50
C TYR A 19 -11.39 -12.44 33.37
N ASP A 20 -10.11 -12.74 33.60
CA ASP A 20 -9.68 -13.79 34.51
C ASP A 20 -9.18 -13.15 35.83
N PRO A 21 -9.90 -13.34 36.95
CA PRO A 21 -9.56 -12.74 38.24
C PRO A 21 -8.25 -13.30 38.83
N LYS A 22 -7.74 -14.44 38.35
CA LYS A 22 -6.46 -15.00 38.83
C LYS A 22 -5.25 -14.31 38.21
N SER A 23 -5.34 -13.98 36.92
CA SER A 23 -4.29 -13.26 36.18
C SER A 23 -4.45 -11.75 36.23
N ASN A 24 -5.56 -11.25 36.80
CA ASN A 24 -5.91 -9.83 36.88
C ASN A 24 -5.90 -9.15 35.49
N GLY A 25 -6.37 -9.87 34.46
CA GLY A 25 -6.28 -9.43 33.07
C GLY A 25 -7.37 -10.04 32.19
N PHE A 26 -7.52 -9.47 30.99
CA PHE A 26 -8.41 -10.02 29.96
C PHE A 26 -7.66 -11.09 29.16
N VAL A 27 -8.20 -12.32 29.17
CA VAL A 27 -7.65 -13.45 28.43
C VAL A 27 -8.47 -13.64 27.16
N LEU A 28 -7.79 -13.64 26.03
CA LEU A 28 -8.36 -13.96 24.73
C LEU A 28 -8.27 -15.48 24.52
N PRO A 29 -9.38 -16.16 24.19
CA PRO A 29 -9.32 -17.58 23.86
C PRO A 29 -8.51 -17.81 22.57
N ASN A 30 -7.87 -18.98 22.43
CA ASN A 30 -7.06 -19.31 21.25
C ASN A 30 -7.86 -19.31 19.92
N SER A 31 -9.20 -19.43 19.99
CA SER A 31 -10.11 -19.32 18.84
C SER A 31 -10.64 -17.91 18.60
N HIS A 32 -10.01 -16.88 19.18
CA HIS A 32 -10.46 -15.51 19.04
C HIS A 32 -10.01 -14.90 17.69
N VAL A 33 -10.92 -14.21 17.01
CA VAL A 33 -10.69 -13.54 15.71
C VAL A 33 -9.51 -12.56 15.72
N ALA A 34 -9.18 -11.97 16.88
CA ALA A 34 -8.02 -11.09 17.02
C ALA A 34 -6.69 -11.81 16.69
N LEU A 35 -6.56 -13.09 17.03
CA LEU A 35 -5.38 -13.88 16.70
C LEU A 35 -5.31 -14.14 15.19
N GLU A 36 -6.44 -14.47 14.58
CA GLU A 36 -6.54 -14.62 13.12
C GLU A 36 -6.20 -13.31 12.41
N PHE A 37 -6.66 -12.16 12.92
CA PHE A 37 -6.36 -10.85 12.36
C PHE A 37 -4.88 -10.48 12.51
N GLN A 38 -4.29 -10.70 13.69
CA GLN A 38 -2.88 -10.42 13.96
C GLN A 38 -1.94 -11.24 13.07
N MET A 39 -2.30 -12.48 12.74
CA MET A 39 -1.54 -13.31 11.81
C MET A 39 -1.88 -13.01 10.35
N GLY A 40 -3.16 -12.84 10.03
CA GLY A 40 -3.66 -12.68 8.67
C GLY A 40 -3.25 -11.37 8.01
N MET A 41 -3.24 -10.26 8.75
CA MET A 41 -2.91 -8.95 8.18
C MET A 41 -1.45 -8.86 7.67
N PRO A 42 -0.42 -9.24 8.45
CA PRO A 42 0.96 -9.26 7.95
C PRO A 42 1.15 -10.23 6.78
N MET A 43 0.50 -11.40 6.84
CA MET A 43 0.56 -12.38 5.74
C MET A 43 -0.06 -11.81 4.46
N ALA A 44 -1.20 -11.13 4.55
CA ALA A 44 -1.84 -10.48 3.41
C ALA A 44 -0.93 -9.41 2.81
N VAL A 45 -0.33 -8.54 3.63
CA VAL A 45 0.60 -7.50 3.17
C VAL A 45 1.84 -8.10 2.51
N ALA A 46 2.42 -9.15 3.10
CA ALA A 46 3.58 -9.83 2.54
C ALA A 46 3.26 -10.48 1.18
N ASN A 47 2.14 -11.18 1.07
CA ASN A 47 1.67 -11.77 -0.18
C ASN A 47 1.43 -10.70 -1.25
N GLN A 48 0.87 -9.57 -0.86
CA GLN A 48 0.61 -8.47 -1.77
C GLN A 48 1.91 -7.82 -2.27
N LEU A 49 2.88 -7.59 -1.38
CA LEU A 49 4.22 -7.13 -1.77
C LEU A 49 4.89 -8.10 -2.73
N LEU A 50 4.81 -9.41 -2.45
CA LEU A 50 5.37 -10.44 -3.33
C LEU A 50 4.75 -10.37 -4.73
N SER A 51 3.42 -10.30 -4.80
CA SER A 51 2.66 -10.24 -6.05
C SER A 51 2.91 -8.96 -6.83
N ASP A 52 2.77 -7.81 -6.18
CA ASP A 52 2.79 -6.50 -6.85
C ASP A 52 4.20 -6.03 -7.23
N VAL A 53 5.22 -6.56 -6.55
CA VAL A 53 6.59 -6.04 -6.64
C VAL A 53 7.58 -7.12 -7.06
N LEU A 54 7.68 -8.23 -6.33
CA LEU A 54 8.78 -9.19 -6.50
C LEU A 54 8.56 -10.16 -7.67
N PHE A 55 7.34 -10.70 -7.81
CA PHE A 55 6.98 -11.63 -8.87
C PHE A 55 6.41 -10.96 -10.12
N ARG A 56 6.32 -9.62 -10.11
CA ARG A 56 5.88 -8.86 -11.26
C ARG A 56 6.98 -8.79 -12.32
N GLU A 57 6.63 -9.20 -13.55
CA GLU A 57 7.49 -9.10 -14.73
C GLU A 57 7.46 -7.72 -15.37
N ALA A 58 6.30 -7.05 -15.36
CA ALA A 58 6.16 -5.70 -15.88
C ALA A 58 6.98 -4.70 -15.04
N PRO A 59 7.59 -3.69 -15.67
CA PRO A 59 8.46 -2.73 -14.99
C PRO A 59 7.70 -1.88 -13.96
N LEU A 60 8.42 -1.49 -12.91
CA LEU A 60 7.93 -0.61 -11.84
C LEU A 60 8.59 0.76 -11.95
N PHE A 61 7.78 1.80 -11.69
CA PHE A 61 8.21 3.20 -11.77
C PHE A 61 8.07 3.91 -10.41
N GLY A 62 8.48 5.18 -10.34
CA GLY A 62 8.49 5.95 -9.10
C GLY A 62 9.75 5.72 -8.28
N GLY A 63 9.92 6.44 -7.16
CA GLY A 63 11.18 6.45 -6.41
C GLY A 63 11.65 5.05 -6.00
N THR A 64 10.81 4.34 -5.24
CA THR A 64 11.12 2.99 -4.77
C THR A 64 10.97 1.96 -5.88
N GLY A 65 9.98 2.10 -6.77
CA GLY A 65 9.78 1.18 -7.89
C GLY A 65 11.00 1.10 -8.80
N SER A 66 11.54 2.24 -9.23
CA SER A 66 12.75 2.29 -10.06
C SER A 66 14.00 1.81 -9.31
N TYR A 67 14.10 2.02 -7.99
CA TYR A 67 15.17 1.43 -7.19
C TYR A 67 15.08 -0.11 -7.19
N ILE A 68 13.88 -0.67 -7.03
CA ILE A 68 13.67 -2.12 -7.02
C ILE A 68 14.00 -2.74 -8.38
N GLU A 69 13.62 -2.11 -9.50
CA GLU A 69 13.99 -2.61 -10.82
C GLU A 69 15.51 -2.66 -11.03
N LYS A 70 16.23 -1.64 -10.52
CA LYS A 70 17.70 -1.68 -10.50
C LYS A 70 18.23 -2.86 -9.67
N GLN A 71 17.65 -3.12 -8.50
CA GLN A 71 18.07 -4.28 -7.68
C GLN A 71 17.74 -5.62 -8.36
N LYS A 72 16.59 -5.74 -9.04
CA LYS A 72 16.25 -6.92 -9.84
C LYS A 72 17.27 -7.17 -10.94
N ALA A 73 17.70 -6.11 -11.65
CA ALA A 73 18.73 -6.22 -12.68
C ALA A 73 20.07 -6.68 -12.09
N ARG A 74 20.52 -6.10 -10.98
CA ARG A 74 21.75 -6.51 -10.27
C ARG A 74 21.71 -7.98 -9.83
N LEU A 75 20.56 -8.44 -9.31
CA LEU A 75 20.36 -9.83 -8.93
C LEU A 75 20.45 -10.76 -10.15
N LYS A 76 19.82 -10.39 -11.28
CA LYS A 76 19.91 -11.15 -12.55
C LYS A 76 21.34 -11.22 -13.10
N ASN A 77 22.12 -10.15 -12.90
CA ASN A 77 23.52 -10.09 -13.32
C ASN A 77 24.49 -10.83 -12.36
N GLY A 78 23.99 -11.38 -11.25
CA GLY A 78 24.84 -12.05 -10.24
C GLY A 78 25.68 -11.10 -9.39
N GLU A 79 25.38 -9.80 -9.37
CA GLU A 79 26.11 -8.80 -8.58
C GLU A 79 25.76 -8.82 -7.09
N VAL A 80 24.70 -9.53 -6.71
CA VAL A 80 24.18 -9.61 -5.34
C VAL A 80 24.02 -11.06 -4.96
N CYS A 81 24.71 -11.50 -3.90
CA CYS A 81 24.45 -12.77 -3.26
C CYS A 81 23.38 -12.61 -2.17
N ILE A 82 22.36 -13.47 -2.20
CA ILE A 82 21.25 -13.41 -1.22
C ILE A 82 21.75 -13.66 0.21
N GLU A 83 22.79 -14.48 0.37
CA GLU A 83 23.35 -14.81 1.68
C GLU A 83 23.88 -13.56 2.41
N ASP A 84 24.48 -12.63 1.67
CA ASP A 84 25.10 -11.41 2.21
C ASP A 84 24.06 -10.44 2.78
N VAL A 85 22.88 -10.36 2.16
CA VAL A 85 21.83 -9.39 2.51
C VAL A 85 20.74 -9.97 3.42
N ARG A 86 20.71 -11.29 3.60
CA ARG A 86 19.66 -11.99 4.35
C ARG A 86 19.60 -11.56 5.82
N ALA A 87 20.75 -11.50 6.48
CA ALA A 87 20.83 -11.15 7.90
C ALA A 87 20.31 -9.74 8.15
N ASP A 88 20.75 -8.78 7.33
CA ASP A 88 20.30 -7.39 7.41
C ASP A 88 18.78 -7.28 7.13
N THR A 89 18.30 -7.94 6.08
CA THR A 89 16.86 -7.94 5.73
C THR A 89 15.99 -8.44 6.88
N LEU A 90 16.43 -9.50 7.59
CA LEU A 90 15.70 -10.01 8.76
C LEU A 90 15.66 -9.00 9.92
N ILE A 91 16.73 -8.22 10.12
CA ILE A 91 16.77 -7.15 11.13
C ILE A 91 15.79 -6.04 10.74
N ARG A 92 15.80 -5.61 9.48
CA ARG A 92 14.91 -4.57 8.98
C ARG A 92 13.43 -4.95 9.08
N VAL A 93 13.10 -6.22 8.81
CA VAL A 93 11.74 -6.75 9.01
C VAL A 93 11.36 -6.72 10.50
N LYS A 94 12.25 -7.16 11.40
CA LYS A 94 12.00 -7.12 12.86
C LYS A 94 11.81 -5.69 13.38
N ASN A 95 12.52 -4.74 12.80
CA ASN A 95 12.43 -3.32 13.15
C ASN A 95 11.24 -2.61 12.48
N CYS A 96 10.41 -3.32 11.71
CA CYS A 96 9.28 -2.75 10.95
C CYS A 96 9.72 -1.65 9.94
N GLU A 97 10.94 -1.73 9.42
CA GLU A 97 11.48 -0.79 8.43
C GLU A 97 11.00 -1.08 7.01
N ILE A 98 10.37 -2.24 6.81
CA ILE A 98 9.73 -2.61 5.54
C ILE A 98 8.23 -2.41 5.69
N SER A 99 7.69 -1.45 4.93
CA SER A 99 6.27 -1.22 4.82
C SER A 99 5.83 -1.46 3.38
N TYR A 100 4.63 -1.98 3.20
CA TYR A 100 3.96 -2.02 1.92
C TYR A 100 2.48 -1.78 2.10
N ARG A 101 1.91 -0.91 1.27
CA ARG A 101 0.47 -0.74 1.13
C ARG A 101 0.11 -0.53 -0.33
N PRO A 102 -0.96 -1.16 -0.84
CA PRO A 102 -1.47 -0.84 -2.16
C PRO A 102 -1.97 0.61 -2.21
N THR A 103 -1.83 1.22 -3.37
CA THR A 103 -2.32 2.57 -3.67
C THR A 103 -3.03 2.57 -5.02
N PHE A 104 -3.67 3.69 -5.34
CA PHE A 104 -4.39 3.87 -6.60
C PHE A 104 -3.47 3.68 -7.83
N LEU A 105 -2.23 4.15 -7.76
CA LEU A 105 -1.26 4.04 -8.87
C LEU A 105 -0.34 2.82 -8.77
N GLY A 106 -0.47 1.97 -7.75
CA GLY A 106 0.44 0.85 -7.51
C GLY A 106 0.53 0.49 -6.04
N GLY A 107 1.67 0.81 -5.43
CA GLY A 107 1.98 0.55 -4.02
C GLY A 107 2.84 1.65 -3.40
N CYS A 108 2.98 1.61 -2.08
CA CYS A 108 3.76 2.58 -1.32
C CYS A 108 4.56 1.86 -0.22
N SER A 109 5.85 2.21 -0.12
CA SER A 109 6.79 1.69 0.87
C SER A 109 7.06 2.64 2.05
N LYS A 110 6.42 3.82 2.07
CA LYS A 110 6.60 4.83 3.14
C LYS A 110 6.18 4.25 4.49
N VAL A 111 7.15 4.11 5.40
CA VAL A 111 6.90 3.78 6.81
C VAL A 111 6.15 4.94 7.46
N GLY A 112 5.05 4.63 8.14
CA GLY A 112 4.19 5.63 8.79
C GLY A 112 3.12 6.23 7.87
N ARG A 113 2.62 7.40 8.25
CA ARG A 113 1.47 8.04 7.58
C ARG A 113 1.87 8.78 6.32
N CYS A 114 0.97 8.82 5.34
CA CYS A 114 1.10 9.68 4.17
C CYS A 114 0.41 11.01 4.47
N ASP A 115 1.08 12.12 4.16
CA ASP A 115 0.59 13.47 4.43
C ASP A 115 -0.55 13.87 3.46
N TYR A 116 -0.58 13.23 2.29
CA TYR A 116 -1.55 13.48 1.23
C TYR A 116 -2.74 12.51 1.22
N PHE A 117 -2.68 11.42 2.00
CA PHE A 117 -3.72 10.38 1.98
C PHE A 117 -5.09 10.90 2.40
N LEU A 118 -5.14 11.78 3.41
CA LEU A 118 -6.41 12.36 3.86
C LEU A 118 -7.04 13.32 2.85
N LEU A 119 -6.21 13.95 2.00
CA LEU A 119 -6.67 14.85 0.94
C LEU A 119 -7.11 14.09 -0.31
N GLY A 120 -6.82 12.80 -0.40
CA GLY A 120 -7.08 12.00 -1.60
C GLY A 120 -6.18 12.38 -2.78
N ASP A 121 -5.16 13.21 -2.57
CA ASP A 121 -4.25 13.63 -3.63
C ASP A 121 -3.26 12.51 -3.98
N PHE A 122 -3.70 11.67 -4.92
CA PHE A 122 -2.92 10.54 -5.39
C PHE A 122 -1.84 10.95 -6.41
N THR A 123 -1.95 12.14 -7.02
CA THR A 123 -0.97 12.61 -8.01
C THR A 123 0.39 12.92 -7.39
N GLU A 124 0.42 13.25 -6.10
CA GLU A 124 1.65 13.39 -5.31
C GLU A 124 2.46 12.08 -5.24
N CYS A 125 1.83 10.92 -5.48
CA CYS A 125 2.57 9.66 -5.60
C CYS A 125 3.53 9.67 -6.80
N LEU A 126 3.29 10.47 -7.85
CA LEU A 126 4.14 10.55 -9.04
C LEU A 126 5.55 11.10 -8.72
N ILE A 127 5.69 11.88 -7.65
CA ILE A 127 6.95 12.48 -7.20
C ILE A 127 7.47 11.89 -5.89
N CYS A 128 6.71 11.01 -5.24
CA CYS A 128 7.04 10.46 -3.92
C CYS A 128 8.18 9.42 -3.99
N GLU A 129 9.15 9.53 -3.08
CA GLU A 129 10.25 8.57 -2.95
C GLU A 129 9.76 7.15 -2.60
N GLY A 130 8.72 7.06 -1.78
CA GLY A 130 8.13 5.81 -1.36
C GLY A 130 7.17 5.19 -2.37
N ALA A 131 6.96 5.80 -3.54
CA ALA A 131 6.02 5.29 -4.52
C ALA A 131 6.60 4.14 -5.36
N ILE A 132 5.74 3.15 -5.60
CA ILE A 132 5.97 2.01 -6.48
C ILE A 132 4.81 2.04 -7.49
N ILE A 133 5.05 2.59 -8.67
CA ILE A 133 4.03 2.90 -9.67
C ILE A 133 3.96 1.75 -10.68
N GLN A 134 2.74 1.28 -10.94
CA GLN A 134 2.46 0.26 -11.96
C GLN A 134 1.90 0.96 -13.21
N PRO A 135 2.48 0.74 -14.40
CA PRO A 135 2.12 1.50 -15.60
C PRO A 135 0.67 1.28 -16.04
N GLU A 136 0.14 0.06 -15.87
CA GLU A 136 -1.26 -0.27 -16.15
C GLU A 136 -2.23 0.58 -15.32
N LYS A 137 -1.94 0.77 -14.03
CA LYS A 137 -2.77 1.59 -13.13
C LYS A 137 -2.72 3.08 -13.49
N VAL A 138 -1.59 3.57 -13.99
CA VAL A 138 -1.50 4.93 -14.53
C VAL A 138 -2.38 5.06 -15.78
N GLY A 139 -2.38 4.06 -16.67
CA GLY A 139 -3.28 4.00 -17.82
C GLY A 139 -4.76 4.06 -17.41
N HIS A 140 -5.17 3.20 -16.47
CA HIS A 140 -6.54 3.21 -15.95
C HIS A 140 -6.91 4.53 -15.25
N ALA A 141 -5.98 5.15 -14.53
CA ALA A 141 -6.19 6.46 -13.91
C ALA A 141 -6.43 7.55 -14.97
N ILE A 142 -5.66 7.55 -16.06
CA ILE A 142 -5.83 8.47 -17.18
C ILE A 142 -7.20 8.27 -17.82
N GLU A 143 -7.58 7.02 -18.12
CA GLU A 143 -8.89 6.68 -18.70
C GLU A 143 -10.04 7.17 -17.81
N ALA A 144 -10.02 6.80 -16.52
CA ALA A 144 -11.05 7.21 -15.56
C ALA A 144 -11.17 8.73 -15.45
N MET A 145 -10.03 9.43 -15.43
CA MET A 145 -10.03 10.89 -15.29
C MET A 145 -10.44 11.61 -16.58
N THR A 146 -10.13 11.05 -17.76
CA THR A 146 -10.67 11.57 -19.03
C THR A 146 -12.18 11.41 -19.11
N GLU A 147 -12.74 10.31 -18.61
CA GLU A 147 -14.18 10.10 -18.52
C GLU A 147 -14.82 11.08 -17.52
N GLU A 148 -14.21 11.25 -16.35
CA GLU A 148 -14.66 12.19 -15.31
C GLU A 148 -14.75 13.62 -15.83
N LEU A 149 -13.76 14.08 -16.62
CA LEU A 149 -13.78 15.42 -17.21
C LEU A 149 -14.98 15.68 -18.12
N THR A 150 -15.57 14.65 -18.73
CA THR A 150 -16.77 14.82 -19.57
C THR A 150 -18.02 15.18 -18.76
N LEU A 151 -18.00 14.93 -17.45
CA LEU A 151 -19.10 15.24 -16.53
C LEU A 151 -19.09 16.70 -16.08
N TYR A 152 -17.96 17.39 -16.20
CA TYR A 152 -17.79 18.77 -15.75
C TYR A 152 -17.93 19.77 -16.89
N SER A 153 -18.54 20.92 -16.59
CA SER A 153 -18.60 22.02 -17.55
C SER A 153 -17.20 22.60 -17.77
N TYR A 154 -16.88 22.87 -19.04
CA TYR A 154 -15.59 23.46 -19.40
C TYR A 154 -15.34 24.76 -18.63
N GLY A 155 -14.17 24.85 -18.00
CA GLY A 155 -13.76 26.01 -17.21
C GLY A 155 -14.29 26.07 -15.78
N SER A 156 -15.12 25.12 -15.34
CA SER A 156 -15.48 24.98 -13.92
C SER A 156 -14.26 24.69 -13.04
N GLY A 157 -14.38 24.92 -11.72
CA GLY A 157 -13.29 24.66 -10.79
C GLY A 157 -12.92 23.18 -10.74
N GLU A 158 -13.94 22.32 -10.75
CA GLU A 158 -13.85 20.87 -10.79
C GLU A 158 -13.12 20.42 -12.07
N TYR A 159 -13.50 20.96 -13.23
CA TYR A 159 -12.82 20.69 -14.49
C TYR A 159 -11.34 21.09 -14.44
N GLN A 160 -11.02 22.26 -13.88
CA GLN A 160 -9.63 22.74 -13.80
C GLN A 160 -8.76 21.85 -12.92
N VAL A 161 -9.27 21.43 -11.75
CA VAL A 161 -8.53 20.54 -10.84
C VAL A 161 -8.31 19.18 -11.49
N ALA A 162 -9.39 18.56 -12.01
CA ALA A 162 -9.29 17.25 -12.62
C ALA A 162 -8.41 17.25 -13.88
N ASN A 163 -8.45 18.32 -14.69
CA ASN A 163 -7.61 18.45 -15.86
C ASN A 163 -6.13 18.63 -15.47
N GLY A 164 -5.85 19.37 -14.37
CA GLY A 164 -4.49 19.49 -13.84
C GLY A 164 -3.91 18.16 -13.38
N ASP A 165 -4.71 17.32 -12.72
CA ASP A 165 -4.30 15.98 -12.31
C ASP A 165 -4.07 15.05 -13.52
N LEU A 166 -4.96 15.11 -14.51
CA LEU A 166 -4.80 14.39 -15.77
C LEU A 166 -3.52 14.79 -16.51
N GLU A 167 -3.22 16.09 -16.59
CA GLU A 167 -1.99 16.60 -17.20
C GLU A 167 -0.74 16.07 -16.49
N ARG A 168 -0.75 15.98 -15.15
CA ARG A 168 0.35 15.38 -14.38
C ARG A 168 0.52 13.91 -14.76
N LEU A 169 -0.55 13.12 -14.82
CA LEU A 169 -0.51 11.71 -15.20
C LEU A 169 0.03 11.51 -16.63
N LEU A 170 -0.47 12.28 -17.59
CA LEU A 170 -0.01 12.25 -18.98
C LEU A 170 1.47 12.62 -19.08
N SER A 171 1.89 13.66 -18.37
CA SER A 171 3.29 14.09 -18.35
C SER A 171 4.21 13.03 -17.76
N PHE A 172 3.77 12.33 -16.72
CA PHE A 172 4.52 11.23 -16.12
C PHE A 172 4.64 10.05 -17.08
N LYS A 173 3.51 9.64 -17.70
CA LYS A 173 3.47 8.55 -18.68
C LYS A 173 4.42 8.82 -19.85
N ALA A 174 4.34 10.00 -20.46
CA ALA A 174 5.20 10.38 -21.58
C ALA A 174 6.69 10.47 -21.21
N ARG A 175 7.01 10.83 -19.97
CA ARG A 175 8.41 11.02 -19.53
C ARG A 175 9.10 9.73 -19.13
N PHE A 176 8.37 8.79 -18.52
CA PHE A 176 8.95 7.61 -17.89
C PHE A 176 8.47 6.30 -18.51
N ILE A 177 7.18 6.18 -18.81
CA ILE A 177 6.60 4.91 -19.27
C ILE A 177 6.83 4.73 -20.77
N ASP A 178 6.48 5.75 -21.57
CA ASP A 178 6.54 5.65 -23.04
C ASP A 178 7.97 5.75 -23.60
N LYS A 179 8.95 6.17 -22.78
CA LYS A 179 10.37 6.20 -23.18
C LYS A 179 11.07 4.85 -23.10
N ASP A 180 10.52 3.94 -22.29
CA ASP A 180 11.08 2.63 -22.03
C ASP A 180 10.47 1.55 -22.97
N VAL A 181 9.67 1.96 -23.96
CA VAL A 181 9.16 1.16 -25.09
C VAL A 181 9.94 1.51 -26.35
#